data_AF-A0A2A9KEJ4-F1
#
_entry.id   AF-A0A2A9KEJ4-F1
#
_cell.length_a   1.000
_cell.length_b   1.000
_cell.length_c   1.000
_cell.angle_alpha   90.00
_cell.angle_beta   90.00
_cell.angle_gamma   90.00
#
_symmetry.space_group_name_H-M   'P 1'
#
loop_
_entity.id
_entity.type
_entity.pdbx_description
1 polymer ?
#
loop_
_entity_poly.entity_id
_entity_poly.type
_entity_poly.pdbx_seq_one_letter_code
_entity_poly.pdbx_strand_id
1 'polypeptide(L)'
;MSVTATEINKLIESELAGIHDAGVVHHIRTLLVTPQSILRDWDFGGIGEKYPCWSILDHEKSGTGIGHCEFGFGPKTPWGLVGLAGHDHMSLGMDCEWFSTFVEAFFDSMAATELPIWRIFKQEGGAYPGIAITGEADWNSTWEKIGRLRAVDPGGRYHCSHDIQFRL
;
A
#
# COMPACT_ATOMS: atom_id res chain seq x y z
N MET A 1 11.67 15.44 17.69
CA MET A 1 12.92 15.16 16.96
C MET A 1 12.49 14.73 15.57
N SER A 2 13.04 15.31 14.51
CA SER A 2 12.67 14.91 13.14
C SER A 2 13.21 13.51 12.86
N VAL A 3 12.38 12.64 12.28
CA VAL A 3 12.81 11.29 11.92
C VAL A 3 13.96 11.31 10.89
N THR A 4 14.90 10.38 11.02
CA THR A 4 16.05 10.23 10.12
C THR A 4 15.86 9.05 9.16
N ALA A 5 16.59 9.05 8.03
CA ALA A 5 16.63 7.93 7.10
C ALA A 5 17.01 6.60 7.78
N THR A 6 17.93 6.63 8.74
CA THR A 6 18.35 5.44 9.49
C THR A 6 17.23 4.90 10.38
N GLU A 7 16.46 5.77 11.02
CA GLU A 7 15.30 5.36 11.83
C GLU A 7 14.21 4.77 10.95
N ILE A 8 13.94 5.37 9.78
CA ILE A 8 12.96 4.83 8.84
C ILE A 8 13.38 3.46 8.32
N ASN A 9 14.63 3.28 7.91
CA ASN A 9 15.12 1.97 7.47
C ASN A 9 14.97 0.91 8.58
N LYS A 10 15.21 1.27 9.84
CA LYS A 10 15.00 0.35 10.97
C LYS A 10 13.52 -0.02 11.15
N LEU A 11 12.61 0.93 10.99
CA LEU A 11 11.16 0.66 11.04
C LEU A 11 10.76 -0.32 9.93
N ILE A 12 11.18 -0.05 8.69
CA ILE A 12 10.88 -0.92 7.54
C ILE A 12 11.42 -2.32 7.76
N GLU A 13 12.70 -2.46 8.14
CA GLU A 13 13.29 -3.80 8.37
C GLU A 13 12.59 -4.54 9.51
N SER A 14 12.13 -3.83 10.55
CA SER A 14 11.36 -4.44 11.64
C SER A 14 10.01 -4.97 11.15
N GLU A 15 9.29 -4.21 10.34
CA GLU A 15 8.00 -4.65 9.78
C GLU A 15 8.18 -5.78 8.76
N LEU A 16 9.20 -5.70 7.90
CA LEU A 16 9.52 -6.75 6.93
C LEU A 16 9.90 -8.07 7.59
N ALA A 17 10.58 -8.02 8.74
CA ALA A 17 10.87 -9.22 9.52
C ALA A 17 9.61 -9.91 10.06
N GLY A 18 8.49 -9.19 10.12
CA GLY A 18 7.18 -9.73 10.50
C GLY A 18 6.46 -10.47 9.36
N ILE A 19 6.87 -10.30 8.10
CA ILE A 19 6.24 -10.94 6.94
C ILE A 19 6.83 -12.35 6.75
N HIS A 20 5.98 -13.36 6.70
CA HIS A 20 6.44 -14.75 6.52
C HIS A 20 6.65 -15.14 5.05
N ASP A 21 5.99 -14.46 4.12
CA ASP A 21 6.11 -14.75 2.69
C ASP A 21 7.39 -14.14 2.11
N ALA A 22 8.36 -14.99 1.77
CA ALA A 22 9.64 -14.56 1.23
C ALA A 22 9.54 -13.91 -0.17
N GLY A 23 8.52 -14.27 -0.96
CA GLY A 23 8.27 -13.66 -2.27
C GLY A 23 7.80 -12.22 -2.12
N VAL A 24 6.90 -11.96 -1.18
CA VAL A 24 6.46 -10.61 -0.80
C VAL A 24 7.65 -9.77 -0.34
N VAL A 25 8.44 -10.26 0.61
CA VAL A 25 9.62 -9.52 1.12
C VAL A 25 10.63 -9.25 0.01
N HIS A 26 10.87 -10.22 -0.87
CA HIS A 26 11.77 -10.04 -2.00
C HIS A 26 11.29 -8.94 -2.93
N HIS A 27 10.00 -8.95 -3.32
CA HIS A 27 9.41 -7.94 -4.20
C HIS A 27 9.41 -6.54 -3.58
N ILE A 28 9.13 -6.42 -2.28
CA ILE A 28 9.26 -5.12 -1.61
C ILE A 28 10.70 -4.60 -1.74
N ARG A 29 11.69 -5.45 -1.46
CA ARG A 29 13.11 -5.05 -1.48
C ARG A 29 13.59 -4.59 -2.85
N THR A 30 13.03 -5.08 -3.95
CA THR A 30 13.40 -4.62 -5.30
C THR A 30 12.87 -3.22 -5.61
N LEU A 31 11.88 -2.74 -4.85
CA LEU A 31 11.22 -1.45 -5.04
C LEU A 31 11.67 -0.38 -4.03
N LEU A 32 12.34 -0.79 -2.95
CA LEU A 32 12.89 0.15 -1.95
C LEU A 32 13.94 1.06 -2.59
N VAL A 33 13.81 2.36 -2.34
CA VAL A 33 14.81 3.36 -2.69
C VAL A 33 15.62 3.78 -1.48
N THR A 34 16.75 4.44 -1.71
CA THR A 34 17.43 5.12 -0.60
C THR A 34 16.52 6.23 -0.07
N PRO A 35 16.17 6.26 1.23
CA PRO A 35 15.26 7.27 1.74
C PRO A 35 15.75 8.69 1.47
N GLN A 36 14.91 9.49 0.82
CA GLN A 36 15.20 10.89 0.51
C GLN A 36 14.08 11.79 1.01
N SER A 37 14.45 12.85 1.73
CA SER A 37 13.51 13.87 2.18
C SER A 37 13.19 14.80 1.01
N ILE A 38 11.91 14.85 0.65
CA ILE A 38 11.35 15.69 -0.41
C ILE A 38 10.22 16.55 0.16
N LEU A 39 10.08 17.78 -0.34
CA LEU A 39 8.96 18.64 0.01
C LEU A 39 7.76 18.28 -0.88
N ARG A 40 6.63 17.98 -0.26
CA ARG A 40 5.37 17.69 -0.95
C ARG A 40 4.33 18.73 -0.59
N ASP A 41 3.46 19.06 -1.55
CA ASP A 41 2.39 20.04 -1.36
C ASP A 41 1.34 19.52 -0.37
N TRP A 42 0.69 20.45 0.35
CA TRP A 42 -0.40 20.14 1.26
C TRP A 42 -1.71 20.75 0.77
N ASP A 43 -2.58 19.92 0.20
CA ASP A 43 -3.85 20.38 -0.42
C ASP A 43 -4.80 21.07 0.57
N PHE A 44 -4.69 20.75 1.86
CA PHE A 44 -5.55 21.32 2.91
C PHE A 44 -4.90 22.52 3.61
N GLY A 45 -3.73 22.95 3.15
CA GLY A 45 -2.95 24.03 3.72
C GLY A 45 -3.23 25.39 3.11
N GLY A 46 -2.42 26.36 3.52
CA GLY A 46 -2.25 27.61 2.79
C GLY A 46 -1.65 27.39 1.39
N ILE A 47 -1.80 28.37 0.52
CA ILE A 47 -1.24 28.33 -0.84
C ILE A 47 0.29 28.12 -0.76
N GLY A 48 0.78 27.07 -1.41
CA GLY A 48 2.20 26.73 -1.44
C GLY A 48 2.75 26.16 -0.14
N GLU A 49 1.88 25.81 0.81
CA GLU A 49 2.27 25.07 2.01
C GLU A 49 2.77 23.68 1.62
N LYS A 50 3.95 23.32 2.15
CA LYS A 50 4.62 22.06 1.87
C LYS A 50 5.16 21.46 3.15
N TYR A 51 5.17 20.14 3.21
CA TYR A 51 5.76 19.40 4.32
C TYR A 51 6.88 18.48 3.85
N PRO A 52 7.92 18.28 4.68
CA PRO A 52 8.94 17.28 4.41
C PRO A 52 8.33 15.88 4.54
N CYS A 53 8.59 15.06 3.54
CA CYS A 53 8.23 13.66 3.52
C CYS A 53 9.39 12.83 2.97
N TRP A 54 9.58 11.64 3.51
CA TRP A 54 10.58 10.71 3.02
C TRP A 54 10.00 9.84 1.91
N SER A 55 10.64 9.77 0.74
CA SER A 55 10.33 8.77 -0.29
C SER A 55 11.02 7.46 0.06
N ILE A 56 10.29 6.34 0.06
CA ILE A 56 10.76 5.05 0.61
C ILE A 56 10.70 3.92 -0.42
N LEU A 57 9.61 3.85 -1.17
CA LEU A 57 9.38 2.84 -2.18
C LEU A 57 8.86 3.53 -3.43
N ASP A 58 9.46 3.23 -4.59
CA ASP A 58 9.02 3.76 -5.87
C ASP A 58 8.51 2.63 -6.77
N HIS A 59 7.30 2.79 -7.31
CA HIS A 59 6.72 1.89 -8.30
C HIS A 59 6.49 2.65 -9.61
N GLU A 60 7.55 2.77 -10.41
CA GLU A 60 7.60 3.58 -11.63
C GLU A 60 6.45 3.28 -12.60
N LYS A 61 6.07 2.00 -12.72
CA LYS A 61 5.03 1.54 -13.64
C LYS A 61 3.66 2.16 -13.38
N SER A 62 3.30 2.42 -12.12
CA SER A 62 2.05 3.14 -11.78
C SER A 62 2.26 4.63 -11.54
N GLY A 63 3.51 5.13 -11.52
CA GLY A 63 3.80 6.50 -11.14
C GLY A 63 3.50 6.82 -9.68
N THR A 64 3.38 5.79 -8.82
CA THR A 64 3.10 5.94 -7.39
C THR A 64 4.20 5.30 -6.54
N GLY A 65 4.21 5.63 -5.26
CA GLY A 65 5.17 5.13 -4.28
C GLY A 65 4.61 5.19 -2.86
N ILE A 66 5.46 4.85 -1.90
CA ILE A 66 5.16 4.95 -0.47
C ILE A 66 6.09 5.97 0.15
N GLY A 67 5.50 6.93 0.88
CA GLY A 67 6.22 7.95 1.63
C GLY A 67 5.96 7.85 3.13
N HIS A 68 6.89 8.38 3.93
CA HIS A 68 6.71 8.57 5.37
C HIS A 68 6.72 10.06 5.71
N CYS A 69 5.61 10.59 6.21
CA CYS A 69 5.49 12.01 6.54
C CYS A 69 4.90 12.24 7.95
N GLU A 70 5.60 13.01 8.79
CA GLU A 70 5.17 13.31 10.17
C GLU A 70 4.04 14.37 10.25
N PHE A 71 3.79 15.09 9.14
CA PHE A 71 2.92 16.28 9.09
C PHE A 71 1.67 16.12 8.20
N GLY A 72 1.40 14.91 7.68
CA GLY A 72 0.22 14.62 6.87
C GLY A 72 -1.06 14.45 7.70
N PHE A 73 -1.84 13.40 7.41
CA PHE A 73 -3.09 13.09 8.14
C PHE A 73 -2.92 12.67 9.61
N GLY A 74 -1.69 12.75 10.13
CA GLY A 74 -1.38 12.69 11.55
C GLY A 74 -0.35 11.62 11.90
N PRO A 75 0.33 11.75 13.06
CA PRO A 75 1.44 10.89 13.45
C PRO A 75 1.05 9.43 13.71
N LYS A 76 -0.25 9.11 13.75
CA LYS A 76 -0.76 7.74 13.90
C LYS A 76 -0.75 6.96 12.58
N THR A 77 -0.73 7.66 11.46
CA THR A 77 -0.76 7.07 10.11
C THR A 77 0.28 7.78 9.24
N PRO A 78 1.58 7.61 9.52
CA PRO A 78 2.62 8.38 8.85
C PRO A 78 2.97 7.87 7.45
N TRP A 79 2.49 6.69 7.06
CA TRP A 79 2.79 6.04 5.78
C TRP A 79 1.72 6.39 4.75
N GLY A 80 2.11 7.01 3.64
CA GLY A 80 1.18 7.47 2.62
C GLY A 80 1.45 6.84 1.25
N LEU A 81 0.39 6.47 0.53
CA LEU A 81 0.45 6.24 -0.91
C LEU A 81 0.53 7.58 -1.61
N VAL A 82 1.63 7.83 -2.33
CA VAL A 82 1.95 9.14 -2.89
C VAL A 82 2.35 9.05 -4.36
N GLY A 83 2.18 10.14 -5.12
CA GLY A 83 2.73 10.25 -6.47
C GLY A 83 4.27 10.33 -6.46
N LEU A 84 4.92 9.76 -7.49
CA LEU A 84 6.38 9.86 -7.64
C LEU A 84 6.83 11.25 -8.05
N ALA A 85 8.11 11.54 -7.79
CA ALA A 85 8.70 12.80 -8.19
C ALA A 85 8.72 12.96 -9.72
N GLY A 86 8.29 14.12 -10.22
CA GLY A 86 8.21 14.39 -11.66
C GLY A 86 6.88 14.02 -12.33
N HIS A 87 5.92 13.49 -11.57
CA HIS A 87 4.53 13.32 -12.01
C HIS A 87 3.68 14.56 -11.66
N ASP A 88 2.56 14.74 -12.36
CA ASP A 88 1.79 16.00 -12.34
C ASP A 88 1.24 16.40 -10.95
N HIS A 89 1.20 15.49 -9.96
CA HIS A 89 0.61 15.73 -8.64
C HIS A 89 1.48 15.12 -7.51
N MET A 90 2.38 15.94 -6.93
CA MET A 90 3.20 15.58 -5.76
C MET A 90 2.62 16.14 -4.44
N SER A 91 1.37 15.81 -4.16
CA SER A 91 0.68 16.24 -2.94
C SER A 91 0.62 15.14 -1.87
N LEU A 92 0.30 15.54 -0.65
CA LEU A 92 -0.03 14.71 0.51
C LEU A 92 -1.56 14.62 0.76
N GLY A 93 -2.36 15.23 -0.11
CA GLY A 93 -3.78 15.48 0.13
C GLY A 93 -4.74 14.45 -0.46
N MET A 94 -5.67 14.91 -1.31
CA MET A 94 -6.92 14.18 -1.62
C MET A 94 -6.72 12.81 -2.28
N ASP A 95 -5.62 12.64 -3.02
CA ASP A 95 -5.33 11.43 -3.78
C ASP A 95 -4.40 10.46 -3.03
N CYS A 96 -4.15 10.72 -1.75
CA CYS A 96 -3.30 9.90 -0.89
C CYS A 96 -4.13 9.13 0.14
N GLU A 97 -3.83 7.85 0.31
CA GLU A 97 -4.32 7.05 1.43
C GLU A 97 -3.20 6.86 2.47
N TRP A 98 -3.58 6.81 3.75
CA TRP A 98 -2.64 6.86 4.87
C TRP A 98 -2.83 5.70 5.84
N PHE A 99 -1.71 5.11 6.25
CA PHE A 99 -1.64 3.84 6.95
C PHE A 99 -0.77 3.95 8.20
N SER A 100 -1.04 3.06 9.16
CA SER A 100 -0.30 3.03 10.43
C SER A 100 1.09 2.42 10.24
N THR A 101 1.23 1.55 9.24
CA THR A 101 2.46 0.80 8.95
C THR A 101 2.82 0.83 7.48
N PHE A 102 4.11 0.64 7.19
CA PHE A 102 4.62 0.54 5.81
C PHE A 102 4.03 -0.69 5.11
N VAL A 103 3.89 -1.81 5.83
CA VAL A 103 3.36 -3.06 5.27
C VAL A 103 1.89 -2.94 4.86
N GLU A 104 1.06 -2.27 5.67
CA GLU A 104 -0.32 -1.96 5.27
C GLU A 104 -0.35 -1.10 3.99
N ALA A 105 0.45 -0.04 3.94
CA ALA A 105 0.54 0.80 2.75
C ALA A 105 1.00 -0.01 1.52
N PHE A 106 1.94 -0.94 1.68
CA PHE A 106 2.39 -1.78 0.58
C PHE A 106 1.27 -2.67 0.02
N PHE A 107 0.52 -3.36 0.87
CA PHE A 107 -0.54 -4.27 0.41
C PHE A 107 -1.71 -3.54 -0.27
N ASP A 108 -1.95 -2.28 0.09
CA ASP A 108 -2.95 -1.44 -0.55
C ASP A 108 -2.43 -0.74 -1.83
N SER A 109 -1.12 -0.78 -2.06
CA SER A 109 -0.49 -0.14 -3.22
C SER A 109 -0.66 -0.93 -4.52
N MET A 110 -0.51 -0.22 -5.65
CA MET A 110 -0.41 -0.85 -6.98
C MET A 110 0.77 -1.84 -7.09
N ALA A 111 1.83 -1.67 -6.30
CA ALA A 111 2.99 -2.55 -6.34
C ALA A 111 2.66 -3.98 -5.89
N ALA A 112 1.72 -4.14 -4.94
CA ALA A 112 1.28 -5.46 -4.49
C ALA A 112 0.48 -6.20 -5.56
N THR A 113 -0.14 -5.51 -6.51
CA THR A 113 -0.92 -6.15 -7.60
C THR A 113 -0.04 -6.98 -8.55
N GLU A 114 1.27 -6.77 -8.52
CA GLU A 114 2.24 -7.56 -9.31
C GLU A 114 2.53 -8.94 -8.70
N LEU A 115 2.18 -9.14 -7.42
CA LEU A 115 2.37 -10.42 -6.74
C LEU A 115 1.20 -11.37 -7.01
N PRO A 116 1.47 -12.68 -7.16
CA PRO A 116 0.42 -13.69 -7.32
C PRO A 116 -0.12 -14.16 -5.96
N ILE A 117 -0.53 -13.25 -5.08
CA ILE A 117 -0.98 -13.54 -3.71
C ILE A 117 -2.51 -13.43 -3.53
N TRP A 118 -3.23 -13.19 -4.62
CA TRP A 118 -4.63 -12.77 -4.56
C TRP A 118 -5.57 -13.96 -4.58
N ARG A 119 -6.58 -13.91 -3.73
CA ARG A 119 -7.61 -14.93 -3.58
C ARG A 119 -8.98 -14.28 -3.70
N ILE A 120 -9.96 -15.08 -4.12
CA ILE A 120 -11.36 -14.68 -4.06
C ILE A 120 -11.91 -15.09 -2.70
N PHE A 121 -12.46 -14.12 -1.98
CA PHE A 121 -13.22 -14.34 -0.76
C PHE A 121 -14.71 -14.18 -1.02
N LYS A 122 -15.53 -15.05 -0.43
CA LYS A 122 -16.97 -14.87 -0.36
C LYS A 122 -17.33 -14.36 1.03
N GLN A 123 -17.95 -13.19 1.10
CA GLN A 123 -18.41 -12.62 2.36
C GLN A 123 -19.75 -13.24 2.77
N GLU A 124 -19.73 -13.89 3.93
CA GLU A 124 -20.90 -14.44 4.60
C GLU A 124 -21.02 -13.81 6.00
N GLY A 125 -22.24 -13.45 6.43
CA GLY A 125 -22.47 -12.98 7.80
C GLY A 125 -21.80 -11.64 8.20
N GLY A 126 -21.33 -10.84 7.24
CA GLY A 126 -20.80 -9.50 7.47
C GLY A 126 -19.30 -9.41 7.77
N ALA A 127 -18.60 -10.52 8.02
CA ALA A 127 -17.14 -10.50 8.22
C ALA A 127 -16.40 -10.23 6.90
N TYR A 128 -15.45 -9.28 6.90
CA TYR A 128 -14.57 -8.99 5.76
C TYR A 128 -13.16 -9.57 6.02
N PRO A 129 -12.48 -10.16 5.01
CA PRO A 129 -12.93 -10.33 3.62
C PRO A 129 -13.90 -11.52 3.41
N GLY A 130 -14.08 -12.38 4.42
CA GLY A 130 -14.96 -13.56 4.34
C GLY A 130 -14.17 -14.86 4.28
N ILE A 131 -14.67 -15.86 3.57
CA ILE A 131 -14.02 -17.18 3.41
C ILE A 131 -13.36 -17.25 2.03
N ALA A 132 -12.08 -17.63 1.98
CA ALA A 132 -11.38 -17.86 0.73
C ALA A 132 -12.01 -19.06 -0.02
N ILE A 133 -12.40 -18.84 -1.27
CA ILE A 133 -13.01 -19.86 -2.15
C ILE A 133 -12.10 -20.27 -3.31
N THR A 134 -10.92 -19.65 -3.42
CA THR A 134 -9.87 -20.02 -4.37
C THR A 134 -8.51 -20.09 -3.69
N GLY A 135 -7.54 -20.75 -4.36
CA GLY A 135 -6.12 -20.52 -4.08
C GLY A 135 -5.65 -19.16 -4.62
N GLU A 136 -4.35 -18.91 -4.43
CA GLU A 136 -3.64 -17.72 -4.90
C GLU A 136 -3.56 -17.66 -6.43
N ALA A 137 -3.62 -16.43 -6.96
CA ALA A 137 -3.50 -16.10 -8.36
C ALA A 137 -3.01 -14.65 -8.55
N ASP A 138 -2.74 -14.27 -9.79
CA ASP A 138 -2.49 -12.87 -10.15
C ASP A 138 -3.74 -11.99 -9.98
N TRP A 139 -3.51 -10.69 -9.81
CA TRP A 139 -4.55 -9.70 -9.57
C TRP A 139 -5.64 -9.68 -10.65
N ASN A 140 -5.24 -9.67 -11.92
CA ASN A 140 -6.16 -9.51 -13.05
C ASN A 140 -7.05 -10.74 -13.24
N SER A 141 -6.48 -11.95 -13.19
CA SER A 141 -7.26 -13.17 -13.33
C SER A 141 -8.20 -13.39 -12.14
N THR A 142 -7.83 -12.91 -10.95
CA THR A 142 -8.69 -12.91 -9.77
C THR A 142 -9.92 -12.02 -9.97
N TRP A 143 -9.73 -10.78 -10.42
CA TRP A 143 -10.84 -9.87 -10.73
C TRP A 143 -11.71 -10.33 -11.88
N GLU A 144 -11.12 -10.92 -12.93
CA GLU A 144 -11.89 -11.50 -14.04
C GLU A 144 -12.83 -12.60 -13.55
N LYS A 145 -12.32 -13.51 -12.71
CA LYS A 145 -13.13 -14.58 -12.09
C LYS A 145 -14.21 -14.02 -11.18
N ILE A 146 -13.92 -12.98 -10.39
CA ILE A 146 -14.93 -12.28 -9.58
C ILE A 146 -16.06 -11.73 -10.46
N GLY A 147 -15.73 -11.12 -11.60
CA GLY A 147 -16.72 -10.64 -12.57
C GLY A 147 -17.65 -11.75 -13.05
N ARG A 148 -17.10 -12.92 -13.39
CA ARG A 148 -17.89 -14.10 -13.80
C ARG A 148 -18.76 -14.63 -12.67
N LEU A 149 -18.25 -14.68 -11.43
CA LEU A 149 -19.03 -15.09 -10.26
C LEU A 149 -20.21 -14.16 -10.01
N ARG A 150 -19.99 -12.84 -10.07
CA ARG A 150 -21.06 -11.84 -9.90
C ARG A 150 -22.10 -11.87 -11.04
N ALA A 151 -21.74 -12.33 -12.24
CA ALA A 151 -22.69 -12.52 -13.33
C ALA A 151 -23.63 -13.73 -13.09
N VAL A 152 -23.12 -14.80 -12.48
CA VAL A 152 -23.89 -16.02 -12.17
C VAL A 152 -24.66 -15.88 -10.86
N ASP A 153 -24.09 -15.18 -9.89
CA ASP A 153 -24.66 -14.91 -8.56
C ASP A 153 -24.58 -13.41 -8.24
N PRO A 154 -25.53 -12.59 -8.74
CA PRO A 154 -25.54 -11.14 -8.51
C PRO A 154 -25.74 -10.74 -7.05
N GLY A 155 -26.31 -11.62 -6.21
CA GLY A 155 -26.47 -11.39 -4.78
C GLY A 155 -25.21 -11.71 -3.97
N GLY A 156 -24.27 -12.45 -4.56
CA GLY A 156 -23.03 -12.85 -3.92
C GLY A 156 -22.05 -11.70 -3.74
N ARG A 157 -21.50 -11.59 -2.53
CA ARG A 157 -20.45 -10.61 -2.21
C ARG A 157 -19.09 -11.29 -2.31
N TYR A 158 -18.43 -11.08 -3.45
CA TYR A 158 -17.10 -11.61 -3.74
C TYR A 158 -16.05 -10.51 -3.69
N HIS A 159 -14.92 -10.75 -3.05
CA HIS A 159 -13.83 -9.78 -2.85
C HIS A 159 -12.50 -10.34 -3.31
N CYS A 160 -11.65 -9.49 -3.87
CA CYS A 160 -10.23 -9.79 -4.10
C CYS A 160 -9.46 -9.36 -2.86
N SER A 161 -8.70 -10.26 -2.25
CA SER A 161 -7.86 -9.94 -1.09
C SER A 161 -6.74 -10.98 -0.97
N HIS A 162 -5.86 -10.82 0.03
CA HIS A 162 -4.83 -11.79 0.39
C HIS A 162 -5.00 -12.19 1.85
N ASP A 163 -4.45 -13.34 2.24
CA ASP A 163 -4.41 -13.83 3.62
C ASP A 163 -2.97 -13.86 4.19
N ILE A 164 -2.04 -13.17 3.54
CA ILE A 164 -0.65 -13.00 4.01
C ILE A 164 -0.64 -12.54 5.47
N GLN A 165 0.00 -13.34 6.31
CA GLN A 165 0.15 -13.08 7.73
C GLN A 165 1.42 -12.28 7.98
N PHE A 166 1.31 -11.19 8.75
CA PHE A 166 2.44 -10.42 9.24
C PHE A 166 2.21 -10.00 10.68
N ARG A 167 3.30 -9.90 11.46
CA ARG A 167 3.27 -9.37 12.83
C ARG A 167 3.83 -7.95 12.83
N LEU A 168 3.03 -7.02 13.29
CA LEU A 168 3.42 -5.63 13.55
C LEU A 168 3.87 -5.47 15.00
#